data_AF-A0A7X2KGB1-F1
#
_entry.id   AF-A0A7X2KGB1-F1
#
_cell.length_a   1.000
_cell.length_b   1.000
_cell.length_c   1.000
_cell.angle_alpha   90.00
_cell.angle_beta   90.00
_cell.angle_gamma   90.00
#
_symmetry.space_group_name_H-M   'P 1'
#
loop_
_entity.id
_entity.type
_entity.pdbx_description
1 polymer ?
#
loop_
_entity_poly.entity_id
_entity_poly.type
_entity_poly.pdbx_seq_one_letter_code
_entity_poly.pdbx_strand_id
1 'polypeptide(L)' 'MSRKQTKAINGVIAPGPRFTRWALWYFTLHVAIPVMSVASLLDIGLWYLSRSAGTGCYALLCFFL' A
#
# COMPACT_ATOMS: atom_id res chain seq x y z
N MET A 1 -10.62 -11.77 -16.41
CA MET A 1 -11.44 -12.02 -15.20
C MET A 1 -11.46 -13.52 -14.91
N SER A 2 -10.74 -13.96 -13.88
CA SER A 2 -10.64 -15.39 -13.51
C SER A 2 -11.92 -15.82 -12.78
N ARG A 3 -12.69 -16.76 -13.36
CA ARG A 3 -13.84 -17.39 -12.69
C ARG A 3 -13.31 -18.29 -11.57
N LYS A 4 -13.25 -17.76 -10.33
CA LYS A 4 -13.04 -18.61 -9.14
C LYS A 4 -14.24 -19.54 -9.01
N GLN A 5 -14.03 -20.82 -9.31
CA GLN A 5 -14.96 -21.91 -9.03
C GLN A 5 -15.39 -21.84 -7.57
N THR A 6 -16.65 -21.51 -7.34
CA THR A 6 -17.24 -21.45 -6.00
C THR A 6 -17.40 -22.87 -5.48
N LYS A 7 -16.38 -23.34 -4.74
CA LYS A 7 -16.42 -24.65 -4.10
C LYS A 7 -17.48 -24.60 -3.00
N ALA A 8 -18.59 -25.31 -3.18
CA ALA A 8 -19.59 -25.48 -2.13
C ALA A 8 -18.96 -26.30 -1.00
N ILE A 9 -18.93 -25.75 0.21
CA ILE A 9 -18.48 -26.46 1.42
C ILE A 9 -19.75 -26.70 2.24
N ASN A 10 -20.08 -27.97 2.51
CA ASN A 10 -21.30 -28.37 3.24
C ASN A 10 -22.61 -27.79 2.69
N GLY A 11 -22.76 -27.73 1.36
CA GLY A 11 -24.00 -27.25 0.71
C GLY A 11 -24.24 -25.74 0.80
N VAL A 12 -23.38 -24.99 1.49
CA VAL A 12 -23.46 -23.52 1.56
C VAL A 12 -22.47 -22.91 0.59
N ILE A 13 -22.97 -22.13 -0.35
CA ILE A 13 -22.16 -21.31 -1.24
C ILE A 13 -21.71 -20.08 -0.44
N ALA A 14 -20.45 -20.10 0.00
CA ALA A 14 -19.85 -18.92 0.60
C ALA A 14 -19.86 -17.79 -0.44
N PRO A 15 -20.40 -16.61 -0.13
CA PRO A 15 -20.37 -15.49 -1.06
C PRO A 15 -18.92 -15.14 -1.38
N GLY A 16 -18.64 -14.91 -2.67
CA GLY A 16 -17.31 -14.49 -3.12
C GLY A 16 -16.84 -13.20 -2.44
N PRO A 17 -15.55 -12.85 -2.55
CA PRO A 17 -15.01 -11.65 -1.89
C PRO A 17 -15.79 -10.41 -2.32
N ARG A 18 -16.41 -9.73 -1.35
CA ARG A 18 -17.18 -8.50 -1.58
C ARG A 18 -16.34 -7.30 -1.20
N PHE A 19 -16.10 -6.40 -2.15
CA PHE A 19 -15.53 -5.08 -1.88
C PHE A 19 -16.60 -4.20 -1.23
N THR A 20 -16.74 -4.32 0.09
CA THR A 20 -17.63 -3.49 0.89
C THR A 20 -16.88 -2.25 1.40
N ARG A 21 -17.62 -1.22 1.82
CA ARG A 21 -17.01 -0.03 2.44
C ARG A 21 -16.20 -0.39 3.69
N TRP A 22 -16.61 -1.43 4.42
CA TRP A 22 -15.87 -1.97 5.56
C TRP A 22 -14.55 -2.65 5.16
N ALA A 23 -14.53 -3.38 4.05
CA ALA A 23 -13.30 -3.97 3.51
C ALA A 23 -12.29 -2.87 3.11
N LEU A 24 -12.78 -1.76 2.55
CA LEU A 24 -11.94 -0.60 2.24
C LEU A 24 -11.32 0.00 3.51
N TRP A 25 -12.14 0.29 4.54
CA TRP A 25 -11.62 0.79 5.82
C TRP A 25 -10.58 -0.14 6.44
N TYR A 26 -10.83 -1.45 6.42
CA TYR A 26 -9.91 -2.43 6.97
C TYR A 26 -8.57 -2.43 6.21
N PHE A 27 -8.61 -2.42 4.88
CA PHE A 27 -7.42 -2.33 4.04
C PHE A 27 -6.66 -1.01 4.25
N THR A 28 -7.36 0.12 4.31
CA THR A 28 -6.72 1.43 4.49
C THR A 28 -5.98 1.51 5.82
N LEU A 29 -6.63 1.08 6.92
CA LEU A 29 -6.06 1.15 8.27
C LEU A 29 -4.91 0.16 8.48
N HIS A 30 -5.03 -1.07 7.98
CA HIS A 30 -4.07 -2.14 8.29
C HIS A 30 -3.01 -2.37 7.23
N VAL A 31 -3.22 -1.89 6.00
CA VAL A 31 -2.27 -2.10 4.89
C VAL A 31 -1.78 -0.76 4.36
N ALA A 32 -2.68 0.11 3.91
CA ALA A 32 -2.27 1.34 3.24
C ALA A 32 -1.52 2.30 4.17
N ILE A 33 -2.06 2.57 5.35
CA ILE A 33 -1.45 3.47 6.35
C ILE A 33 -0.06 2.99 6.79
N PRO A 34 0.14 1.73 7.23
CA PRO A 34 1.47 1.30 7.67
C PRO A 34 2.47 1.30 6.52
N VAL A 35 2.09 0.87 5.31
CA VAL A 35 2.98 0.90 4.15
C VAL A 35 3.36 2.35 3.79
N MET A 36 2.40 3.27 3.76
CA MET A 36 2.66 4.69 3.52
C MET A 36 3.51 5.33 4.61
N SER A 37 3.29 4.95 5.87
CA SER A 37 4.06 5.46 7.01
C SER A 37 5.54 5.04 6.90
N VAL A 38 5.80 3.76 6.61
CA VAL A 38 7.16 3.26 6.41
C VAL A 38 7.82 3.92 5.20
N ALA A 39 7.10 4.05 4.08
CA ALA A 39 7.62 4.73 2.89
C ALA A 39 7.96 6.20 3.19
N SER A 40 7.12 6.91 3.94
CA SER A 40 7.34 8.31 4.31
C SER A 40 8.53 8.46 5.26
N LEU A 41 8.69 7.55 6.23
CA LEU A 41 9.85 7.55 7.12
C LEU A 41 11.15 7.29 6.35
N LEU A 42 11.11 6.38 5.37
CA LEU A 42 12.26 6.10 4.54
C LEU A 42 12.64 7.31 3.67
N ASP A 43 11.65 8.00 3.12
CA ASP A 43 11.84 9.22 2.32
C ASP A 43 12.46 10.35 3.15
N ILE A 44 11.97 10.57 4.37
CA ILE A 44 12.55 11.53 5.32
C ILE A 44 13.99 11.15 5.67
N GLY A 45 14.25 9.86 5.94
CA GLY A 45 15.60 9.37 6.24
C GLY A 45 16.57 9.60 5.09
N LEU A 46 16.13 9.35 3.85
CA LEU A 46 16.90 9.62 2.65
C LEU A 46 17.17 11.12 2.47
N TRP A 47 16.20 11.98 2.77
CA TRP A 47 16.37 13.43 2.73
C TRP A 47 17.47 13.91 3.68
N TYR A 48 17.48 13.42 4.93
CA TYR A 48 18.53 13.75 5.90
C TYR A 48 19.91 13.27 5.43
N LEU A 49 19.99 12.04 4.91
CA LEU A 49 21.24 11.47 4.41
C LEU A 49 21.78 12.27 3.21
N SER A 50 20.91 12.59 2.24
CA SER A 50 21.25 13.41 1.07
C SER A 50 21.71 14.82 1.46
N ARG A 51 21.06 15.44 2.46
CA ARG A 51 21.48 16.75 2.98
C ARG A 51 22.89 16.71 3.57
N SER A 52 23.30 15.62 4.19
CA SER A 52 24.67 15.43 4.71
C SER A 52 25.70 15.13 3.62
N ALA A 53 25.29 14.53 2.50
CA ALA A 53 26.17 14.14 1.40
C ALA A 53 26.48 15.28 0.41
N GLY A 54 25.85 16.45 0.55
CA GLY A 54 26.09 17.62 -0.32
C GLY A 54 25.59 17.45 -1.76
N THR A 55 25.01 16.30 -2.10
CA THR A 55 24.44 15.99 -3.41
C THR A 55 22.95 16.27 -3.39
N GLY A 56 22.58 17.47 -3.83
CA GLY A 56 21.25 18.06 -3.69
C GLY A 56 20.12 17.48 -4.53
N CYS A 57 20.21 16.26 -5.05
CA CYS A 57 19.14 15.66 -5.84
C CYS A 57 19.08 14.15 -5.63
N TYR A 58 18.07 13.64 -4.93
CA TYR A 58 17.64 12.26 -5.14
C TYR A 58 16.15 11.98 -4.85
N ALA A 59 15.66 11.04 -5.67
CA ALA A 59 14.40 10.30 -5.69
C ALA A 59 13.12 11.04 -6.13
N LEU A 60 12.52 11.91 -5.31
CA LEU A 60 11.22 12.54 -5.64
C LEU A 60 11.32 14.04 -5.94
N LEU A 61 12.33 14.72 -5.38
CA LEU A 61 12.51 16.17 -5.53
C LEU A 61 13.25 16.58 -6.82
N CYS A 62 13.74 15.61 -7.60
CA CYS A 62 14.43 15.85 -8.87
C CYS A 62 13.53 15.52 -10.09
N PHE A 63 12.22 15.26 -9.90
CA PHE A 63 11.29 14.98 -11.01
C PHE A 63 10.80 16.26 -11.73
N PHE A 64 11.19 17.44 -11.24
CA PHE A 64 10.71 18.75 -11.71
C PHE A 64 11.83 19.78 -11.93
N LEU A 65 13.09 19.34 -12.09
CA LEU A 65 14.23 20.21 -12.40
C LEU A 65 14.98 19.72 -13.65
#